data_AF-B1VMG6-F1
#
_entry.id   AF-B1VMG6-F1
#
_cell.length_a   1.000
_cell.length_b   1.000
_cell.length_c   1.000
_cell.angle_alpha   90.00
_cell.angle_beta   90.00
_cell.angle_gamma   90.00
#
_symmetry.space_group_name_H-M   'P 1'
#
loop_
_entity.id
_entity.type
_entity.pdbx_description
1 polymer ?
#
loop_
_entity_poly.entity_id
_entity_poly.type
_entity_poly.pdbx_seq_one_letter_code
_entity_poly.pdbx_strand_id
1 'polypeptide(L)'
;MKGPGRLEALRLAGLTAAADLGMDRFARLVTRVLRVPVSLVSLLEADRQVFPGMVGLSGVWAARRETPLSHSFCQHVVADGKPLILSDTRSSPRTCDSLAIPDLRVVAYAGMPLTDADGHVLGSLCAIDHEPREWTAEEMRDLEDLAAACSMELRLRIASELIQRDRDHAGLLLRASIELAHARDLTDLTRRLRHLFQGPAEPTFVGLLLADGGKLWRVIDPEDVRPVESAIDHLEWDASFPSTLAMREQRAVFVPDRPTLLRGFGPEAVAGYDSLGLESVMCVPLPDRRGVLTWCWSRPHVLAPTEEAVLTTVAGYVSQAVERTRFVANRLSTAEQLQAAMLTELPDVPGLDMAALYLPAADQDMVGGDWYDAYPLPMVPPATRPALMVSIGDVIGHDVQAATVMGQIRSMLRQASLDDPTHSPSAALDAIDRAIGTLPLGLGATAVHARLDLYDGQWRLTWSNAGHPPPLLHTREEGVLPLVDHDLLLLGTSEDDLPRHDHARDLPPGSVLLLYTDGLVERRDADIDVSTARTAAVLARHHDRPLPLLLEALSEGLADIPQRDDVAVLAVRVTRTEL
;
A
#
# COMPACT_ATOMS: atom_id res chain seq x y z
N MET A 1 -47.20 5.34 5.05
CA MET A 1 -46.54 5.20 6.39
C MET A 1 -45.10 4.71 6.35
N LYS A 2 -44.69 3.76 5.47
CA LYS A 2 -43.31 3.21 5.43
C LYS A 2 -42.43 3.77 4.29
N GLY A 3 -42.52 5.07 4.01
CA GLY A 3 -41.66 5.67 2.98
C GLY A 3 -40.19 5.63 3.41
N PRO A 4 -39.24 5.14 2.59
CA PRO A 4 -37.84 5.02 2.97
C PRO A 4 -37.21 6.37 3.36
N GLY A 5 -37.56 7.47 2.67
CA GLY A 5 -37.10 8.82 3.01
C GLY A 5 -37.52 9.29 4.41
N ARG A 6 -38.74 8.96 4.85
CA ARG A 6 -39.24 9.30 6.19
C ARG A 6 -38.49 8.59 7.32
N LEU A 7 -38.19 7.30 7.12
CA LEU A 7 -37.44 6.52 8.10
C LEU A 7 -36.00 7.00 8.21
N GLU A 8 -35.39 7.38 7.09
CA GLU A 8 -34.06 7.98 7.09
C GLU A 8 -34.05 9.35 7.79
N ALA A 9 -35.05 10.20 7.54
CA ALA A 9 -35.22 11.47 8.24
C ALA A 9 -35.39 11.29 9.76
N LEU A 10 -36.13 10.27 10.20
CA LEU A 10 -36.23 9.91 11.62
C LEU A 10 -34.88 9.48 12.21
N ARG A 11 -34.11 8.69 11.47
CA ARG A 11 -32.77 8.27 11.91
C ARG A 11 -31.81 9.45 12.02
N LEU A 12 -31.84 10.37 11.04
CA LEU A 12 -31.06 11.61 11.04
C LEU A 12 -31.47 12.57 12.17
N ALA A 13 -32.72 12.55 12.60
CA ALA A 13 -33.16 13.35 13.75
C ALA A 13 -32.52 12.90 15.08
N GLY A 14 -32.02 11.66 15.17
CA GLY A 14 -31.30 11.14 16.33
C GLY A 14 -32.15 10.97 17.60
N LEU A 15 -33.48 11.00 17.47
CA LEU A 15 -34.41 10.91 18.58
C LEU A 15 -34.93 9.49 18.76
N THR A 16 -35.07 9.07 20.02
CA THR A 16 -35.49 7.70 20.40
C THR A 16 -36.55 7.77 21.51
N ALA A 17 -36.87 6.63 22.14
CA ALA A 17 -37.67 6.56 23.36
C ALA A 17 -36.95 7.12 24.62
N ALA A 18 -35.81 7.79 24.48
CA ALA A 18 -35.17 8.53 25.56
C ALA A 18 -35.70 9.96 25.68
N ALA A 19 -35.65 10.53 26.89
CA ALA A 19 -36.03 11.91 27.12
C ALA A 19 -35.09 12.88 26.38
N ASP A 20 -35.64 13.78 25.57
CA ASP A 20 -34.90 14.88 24.95
C ASP A 20 -35.39 16.22 25.53
N LEU A 21 -34.45 17.04 26.01
CA LEU A 21 -34.77 18.30 26.69
C LEU A 21 -35.55 19.28 25.80
N GLY A 22 -35.25 19.30 24.50
CA GLY A 22 -35.92 20.15 23.52
C GLY A 22 -37.33 19.68 23.23
N MET A 23 -37.53 18.38 23.03
CA MET A 23 -38.85 17.79 22.79
C MET A 23 -39.74 17.84 24.03
N ASP A 24 -39.18 17.60 25.23
CA ASP A 24 -39.91 17.76 26.50
C ASP A 24 -40.35 19.21 26.74
N ARG A 25 -39.59 20.19 26.23
CA ARG A 25 -39.99 21.61 26.29
C ARG A 25 -41.25 21.86 25.48
N PHE A 26 -41.38 21.30 24.27
CA PHE A 26 -42.59 21.44 23.47
C PHE A 26 -43.81 20.77 24.12
N ALA A 27 -43.65 19.55 24.64
CA ALA A 27 -44.72 18.88 25.39
C ALA A 27 -45.16 19.70 26.62
N ARG A 28 -44.21 20.25 27.40
CA ARG A 28 -44.53 21.15 28.53
C ARG A 28 -45.24 22.43 28.09
N LEU A 29 -44.84 23.04 26.97
CA LEU A 29 -45.49 24.25 26.46
C LEU A 29 -46.94 23.96 26.08
N VAL A 30 -47.21 22.86 25.36
CA VAL A 30 -48.58 22.46 25.01
C VAL A 30 -49.43 22.24 26.26
N THR A 31 -48.96 21.47 27.25
CA THR A 31 -49.73 21.27 28.50
C THR A 31 -50.06 22.57 29.23
N ARG A 32 -49.17 23.57 29.17
CA ARG A 32 -49.35 24.85 29.86
C ARG A 32 -50.28 25.80 29.10
N VAL A 33 -50.10 25.92 27.80
CA VAL A 33 -50.87 26.84 26.94
C VAL A 33 -52.31 26.33 26.78
N LEU A 34 -52.47 25.05 26.42
CA LEU A 34 -53.79 24.43 26.20
C LEU A 34 -54.43 23.90 27.49
N ARG A 35 -53.70 23.90 28.62
CA ARG A 35 -54.18 23.40 29.93
C ARG A 35 -54.71 21.97 29.84
N VAL A 36 -53.95 21.11 29.16
CA VAL A 36 -54.25 19.68 29.02
C VAL A 36 -53.37 18.84 29.94
N PRO A 37 -53.86 17.72 30.49
CA PRO A 37 -53.09 16.89 31.41
C PRO A 37 -51.92 16.17 30.74
N VAL A 38 -52.02 15.87 29.44
CA VAL A 38 -51.03 15.08 28.71
C VAL A 38 -50.67 15.75 27.38
N SER A 39 -49.38 15.78 27.05
CA SER A 39 -48.89 16.16 25.73
C SER A 39 -47.65 15.36 25.35
N LEU A 40 -47.54 15.01 24.07
CA LEU A 40 -46.47 14.19 23.53
C LEU A 40 -45.91 14.84 22.27
N VAL A 41 -44.60 14.85 22.15
CA VAL A 41 -43.91 14.85 20.86
C VAL A 41 -43.71 13.39 20.50
N SER A 42 -44.54 12.86 19.59
CA SER A 42 -44.53 11.47 19.17
C SER A 42 -43.86 11.34 17.81
N LEU A 43 -42.89 10.43 17.68
CA LEU A 43 -42.28 10.05 16.41
C LEU A 43 -42.64 8.60 16.06
N LEU A 44 -42.97 8.35 14.78
CA LEU A 44 -43.54 7.07 14.36
C LEU A 44 -42.49 6.18 13.67
N GLU A 45 -42.02 5.14 14.34
CA GLU A 45 -41.12 4.14 13.75
C GLU A 45 -41.91 3.13 12.88
N ALA A 46 -41.27 2.04 12.45
CA ALA A 46 -41.89 1.08 11.54
C ALA A 46 -42.99 0.22 12.20
N ASP A 47 -42.86 -0.05 13.50
CA ASP A 47 -43.66 -0.98 14.29
C ASP A 47 -44.13 -0.40 15.64
N ARG A 48 -43.68 0.79 16.02
CA ARG A 48 -44.03 1.48 17.28
C ARG A 48 -44.02 3.00 17.13
N GLN A 49 -44.45 3.71 18.16
CA GLN A 49 -44.21 5.15 18.33
C GLN A 49 -43.37 5.42 19.58
N VAL A 50 -42.47 6.39 19.50
CA VAL A 50 -41.56 6.79 20.58
C VAL A 50 -41.82 8.25 20.99
N PHE A 51 -41.57 8.57 22.26
CA PHE A 51 -41.91 9.85 22.89
C PHE A 51 -40.66 10.59 23.41
N PRO A 52 -39.84 11.17 22.52
CA PRO A 52 -38.71 11.99 22.96
C PRO A 52 -39.16 13.19 23.79
N GLY A 53 -40.38 13.70 23.56
CA GLY A 53 -41.03 14.70 24.41
C GLY A 53 -42.30 14.15 25.03
N MET A 54 -42.43 14.22 26.36
CA MET A 54 -43.55 13.62 27.09
C MET A 54 -43.86 14.37 28.38
N VAL A 55 -45.13 14.71 28.58
CA VAL A 55 -45.66 15.19 29.85
C VAL A 55 -46.99 14.49 30.14
N GLY A 56 -47.19 14.08 31.39
CA GLY A 56 -48.50 13.63 31.89
C GLY A 56 -48.78 12.13 31.80
N LEU A 57 -48.00 11.36 31.04
CA LEU A 57 -48.10 9.89 31.11
C LEU A 57 -47.58 9.36 32.45
N SER A 58 -48.09 8.19 32.86
CA SER A 58 -47.71 7.52 34.10
C SER A 58 -47.45 6.03 33.89
N GLY A 59 -46.95 5.35 34.94
CA GLY A 59 -46.73 3.91 34.93
C GLY A 59 -45.72 3.43 33.88
N VAL A 60 -46.03 2.28 33.25
CA VAL A 60 -45.13 1.62 32.28
C VAL A 60 -44.86 2.49 31.04
N TRP A 61 -45.82 3.32 30.64
CA TRP A 61 -45.70 4.16 29.46
C TRP A 61 -44.79 5.36 29.69
N ALA A 62 -44.82 5.93 30.90
CA ALA A 62 -43.88 6.98 31.29
C ALA A 62 -42.45 6.46 31.40
N ALA A 63 -42.28 5.23 31.91
CA ALA A 63 -40.97 4.61 32.05
C ALA A 63 -40.36 4.22 30.69
N ARG A 64 -41.18 3.69 29.76
CA ARG A 64 -40.72 3.25 28.44
C ARG A 64 -40.65 4.36 27.41
N ARG A 65 -41.50 5.38 27.53
CA ARG A 65 -41.68 6.47 26.57
C ARG A 65 -41.87 5.98 25.13
N GLU A 66 -42.57 4.86 24.98
CA GLU A 66 -42.94 4.29 23.69
C GLU A 66 -44.23 3.48 23.84
N THR A 67 -44.93 3.26 22.73
CA THR A 67 -46.09 2.36 22.66
C THR A 67 -46.14 1.63 21.32
N PRO A 68 -46.75 0.44 21.26
CA PRO A 68 -47.10 -0.21 19.98
C PRO A 68 -48.07 0.65 19.17
N LEU A 69 -48.12 0.45 17.85
CA LEU A 69 -49.03 1.20 16.97
C LEU A 69 -50.52 1.02 17.31
N SER A 70 -50.89 -0.04 18.03
CA SER A 70 -52.26 -0.25 18.56
C SER A 70 -52.72 0.82 19.55
N HIS A 71 -51.80 1.64 20.07
CA HIS A 71 -52.08 2.76 20.99
C HIS A 71 -51.79 4.12 20.33
N SER A 72 -51.53 4.17 19.02
CA SER A 72 -51.11 5.39 18.34
C SER A 72 -52.28 6.08 17.64
N PHE A 73 -52.71 7.24 18.14
CA PHE A 73 -53.52 8.16 17.32
C PHE A 73 -52.65 8.97 16.35
N CYS A 74 -51.39 9.22 16.70
CA CYS A 74 -50.41 9.91 15.87
C CYS A 74 -50.19 9.20 14.52
N GLN A 75 -50.37 7.88 14.43
CA GLN A 75 -50.28 7.16 13.17
C GLN A 75 -51.27 7.66 12.11
N HIS A 76 -52.44 8.16 12.52
CA HIS A 76 -53.42 8.73 11.60
C HIS A 76 -52.99 10.10 11.08
N VAL A 77 -52.36 10.92 11.93
CA VAL A 77 -51.76 12.20 11.53
C VAL A 77 -50.63 11.97 10.53
N VAL A 78 -49.77 10.99 10.79
CA VAL A 78 -48.66 10.61 9.89
C VAL A 78 -49.18 10.00 8.58
N ALA A 79 -50.24 9.19 8.63
CA ALA A 79 -50.81 8.57 7.44
C ALA A 79 -51.49 9.58 6.52
N ASP A 80 -52.22 10.55 7.09
CA ASP A 80 -53.00 11.52 6.31
C ASP A 80 -52.23 12.78 5.97
N GLY A 81 -51.16 13.08 6.72
CA GLY A 81 -50.41 14.33 6.67
C GLY A 81 -51.21 15.56 7.05
N LYS A 82 -52.24 15.39 7.88
CA LYS A 82 -53.16 16.45 8.30
C LYS A 82 -53.43 16.38 9.81
N PRO A 83 -53.80 17.51 10.44
CA PRO A 83 -54.23 17.50 11.83
C PRO A 83 -55.37 16.50 12.10
N LEU A 84 -55.34 15.85 13.27
CA LEU A 84 -56.43 15.01 13.77
C LEU A 84 -56.96 15.62 15.06
N ILE A 85 -58.18 16.16 15.01
CA ILE A 85 -58.85 16.82 16.13
C ILE A 85 -60.12 16.06 16.47
N LEU A 86 -60.23 15.59 17.71
CA LEU A 86 -61.32 14.76 18.21
C LEU A 86 -61.74 15.26 19.60
N SER A 87 -63.00 15.68 19.74
CA SER A 87 -63.57 16.08 21.04
C SER A 87 -63.82 14.88 21.95
N ASP A 88 -64.20 13.73 21.36
CA ASP A 88 -64.33 12.44 22.04
C ASP A 88 -63.89 11.30 21.11
N THR A 89 -62.75 10.68 21.42
CA THR A 89 -62.10 9.62 20.63
C THR A 89 -62.93 8.34 20.55
N ARG A 90 -63.84 8.12 21.51
CA ARG A 90 -64.75 6.95 21.55
C ARG A 90 -65.84 7.03 20.49
N SER A 91 -66.16 8.25 20.03
CA SER A 91 -67.19 8.50 19.02
C SER A 91 -66.66 8.37 17.58
N SER A 92 -65.34 8.39 17.40
CA SER A 92 -64.70 8.40 16.08
C SER A 92 -64.43 6.97 15.59
N PRO A 93 -64.94 6.57 14.41
CA PRO A 93 -64.69 5.25 13.82
C PRO A 93 -63.21 4.93 13.58
N ARG A 94 -62.35 5.96 13.53
CA ARG A 94 -60.91 5.79 13.32
C ARG A 94 -60.16 5.37 14.57
N THR A 95 -60.72 5.68 15.75
CA THR A 95 -59.99 5.63 17.02
C THR A 95 -60.72 4.84 18.11
N CYS A 96 -62.00 4.53 17.92
CA CYS A 96 -62.85 3.89 18.93
C CYS A 96 -62.33 2.52 19.42
N ASP A 97 -61.62 1.78 18.57
CA ASP A 97 -61.07 0.46 18.89
C ASP A 97 -59.63 0.52 19.43
N SER A 98 -59.06 1.72 19.58
CA SER A 98 -57.68 1.89 20.03
C SER A 98 -57.52 1.64 21.52
N LEU A 99 -56.45 0.92 21.87
CA LEU A 99 -56.08 0.66 23.26
C LEU A 99 -55.60 1.92 24.00
N ALA A 100 -55.33 3.01 23.28
CA ALA A 100 -55.01 4.30 23.89
C ALA A 100 -56.16 4.84 24.76
N ILE A 101 -57.41 4.49 24.46
CA ILE A 101 -58.57 4.96 25.23
C ILE A 101 -58.58 4.33 26.64
N PRO A 102 -58.62 3.00 26.79
CA PRO A 102 -58.61 2.39 28.12
C PRO A 102 -57.28 2.53 28.86
N ASP A 103 -56.14 2.44 28.16
CA ASP A 103 -54.83 2.26 28.82
C ASP A 103 -54.09 3.58 29.07
N LEU A 104 -54.32 4.59 28.23
CA LEU A 104 -53.71 5.92 28.32
C LEU A 104 -54.73 7.03 28.66
N ARG A 105 -56.02 6.67 28.75
CA ARG A 105 -57.15 7.58 29.00
C ARG A 105 -57.21 8.73 27.99
N VAL A 106 -56.94 8.47 26.72
CA VAL A 106 -56.98 9.49 25.66
C VAL A 106 -58.43 9.68 25.20
N VAL A 107 -59.18 10.58 25.87
CA VAL A 107 -60.60 10.82 25.59
C VAL A 107 -60.80 11.98 24.63
N ALA A 108 -60.10 13.09 24.79
CA ALA A 108 -59.99 14.13 23.76
C ALA A 108 -58.57 14.16 23.19
N TYR A 109 -58.44 14.38 21.88
CA TYR A 109 -57.16 14.37 21.20
C TYR A 109 -57.08 15.47 20.13
N ALA A 110 -56.02 16.27 20.17
CA ALA A 110 -55.65 17.17 19.09
C ALA A 110 -54.19 16.91 18.73
N GLY A 111 -53.92 16.46 17.51
CA GLY A 111 -52.57 16.17 17.02
C GLY A 111 -52.25 16.91 15.74
N MET A 112 -51.13 17.64 15.75
CA MET A 112 -50.60 18.36 14.60
C MET A 112 -49.42 17.60 13.98
N PRO A 113 -49.26 17.58 12.64
CA PRO A 113 -48.15 16.88 11.99
C PRO A 113 -46.81 17.54 12.27
N LEU A 114 -45.77 16.73 12.47
CA LEU A 114 -44.38 17.17 12.55
C LEU A 114 -43.65 16.78 11.28
N THR A 115 -43.04 17.74 10.59
CA THR A 115 -42.48 17.53 9.23
C THR A 115 -41.00 17.88 9.12
N ASP A 116 -40.28 17.13 8.29
CA ASP A 116 -38.95 17.52 7.82
C ASP A 116 -39.04 18.61 6.72
N ALA A 117 -37.91 18.90 6.06
CA ALA A 117 -37.84 19.93 5.02
C ALA A 117 -38.44 19.45 3.69
N ASP A 118 -38.46 18.13 3.44
CA ASP A 118 -39.02 17.51 2.24
C ASP A 118 -40.54 17.28 2.34
N GLY A 119 -41.12 17.62 3.50
CA GLY A 119 -42.54 17.47 3.78
C GLY A 119 -42.94 16.07 4.26
N HIS A 120 -41.98 15.18 4.56
CA HIS A 120 -42.28 13.92 5.22
C HIS A 120 -42.78 14.17 6.64
N VAL A 121 -43.90 13.55 6.98
CA VAL A 121 -44.48 13.65 8.32
C VAL A 121 -43.82 12.60 9.21
N LEU A 122 -42.94 13.02 10.11
CA LEU A 122 -42.15 12.15 10.98
C LEU A 122 -42.96 11.65 12.18
N GLY A 123 -43.95 12.43 12.61
CA GLY A 123 -44.66 12.24 13.85
C GLY A 123 -45.77 13.27 14.09
N SER A 124 -46.16 13.43 15.35
CA SER A 124 -47.16 14.42 15.76
C SER A 124 -46.83 15.05 17.10
N LEU A 125 -47.05 16.36 17.22
CA LEU A 125 -47.17 17.05 18.50
C LEU A 125 -48.65 17.03 18.88
N CYS A 126 -48.98 16.42 20.02
CA CYS A 126 -50.37 16.25 20.41
C CYS A 126 -50.68 16.75 21.82
N ALA A 127 -51.93 17.18 21.99
CA ALA A 127 -52.59 17.54 23.24
C ALA A 127 -53.67 16.49 23.54
N ILE A 128 -53.72 16.03 24.79
CA ILE A 128 -54.58 14.92 25.21
C ILE A 128 -55.30 15.30 26.50
N ASP A 129 -56.61 15.07 26.54
CA ASP A 129 -57.44 15.23 27.73
C ASP A 129 -58.11 13.91 28.14
N HIS A 130 -58.36 13.77 29.44
CA HIS A 130 -58.99 12.59 30.05
C HIS A 130 -60.51 12.67 30.07
N GLU A 131 -61.06 13.81 29.66
CA GLU A 131 -62.48 14.08 29.52
C GLU A 131 -62.77 14.59 28.10
N PRO A 132 -64.03 14.48 27.61
CA PRO A 132 -64.40 15.09 26.35
C PRO A 132 -64.16 16.60 26.38
N ARG A 133 -63.60 17.14 25.28
CA ARG A 133 -63.20 18.55 25.21
C ARG A 133 -63.53 19.15 23.86
N GLU A 134 -64.18 20.30 23.86
CA GLU A 134 -64.32 21.11 22.65
C GLU A 134 -63.05 21.95 22.45
N TRP A 135 -62.38 21.73 21.32
CA TRP A 135 -61.15 22.43 20.96
C TRP A 135 -61.46 23.78 20.30
N THR A 136 -61.04 24.87 20.94
CA THR A 136 -61.26 26.22 20.42
C THR A 136 -60.33 26.55 19.25
N ALA A 137 -60.74 27.49 18.40
CA ALA A 137 -59.90 27.97 17.30
C ALA A 137 -58.59 28.62 17.78
N GLU A 138 -58.56 29.19 18.99
CA GLU A 138 -57.34 29.73 19.60
C GLU A 138 -56.37 28.62 20.01
N GLU A 139 -56.85 27.59 20.71
CA GLU A 139 -56.03 26.43 21.09
C GLU A 139 -55.47 25.69 19.88
N MET A 140 -56.24 25.60 18.79
CA MET A 140 -55.74 24.96 17.57
C MET A 140 -54.67 25.78 16.88
N ARG A 141 -54.77 27.11 16.87
CA ARG A 141 -53.70 27.99 16.36
C ARG A 141 -52.44 27.87 17.21
N ASP A 142 -52.58 27.90 18.54
CA ASP A 142 -51.44 27.76 19.45
C ASP A 142 -50.74 26.41 19.28
N LEU A 143 -51.49 25.32 19.12
CA LEU A 143 -50.93 23.99 18.90
C LEU A 143 -50.26 23.87 17.53
N GLU A 144 -50.85 24.48 16.49
CA GLU A 144 -50.27 24.55 15.15
C GLU A 144 -48.94 25.33 15.14
N ASP A 145 -48.89 26.49 15.80
CA ASP A 145 -47.67 27.30 15.93
C ASP A 145 -46.57 26.55 16.71
N LEU A 146 -46.93 25.87 17.80
CA LEU A 146 -46.00 25.04 18.57
C LEU A 146 -45.50 23.83 17.76
N ALA A 147 -46.37 23.22 16.93
CA ALA A 147 -45.98 22.12 16.06
C ALA A 147 -45.08 22.57 14.90
N ALA A 148 -45.32 23.77 14.36
CA ALA A 148 -44.45 24.39 13.37
C ALA A 148 -43.06 24.68 13.95
N ALA A 149 -42.99 25.23 15.17
CA ALA A 149 -41.74 25.45 15.88
C ALA A 149 -41.00 24.13 16.20
N CYS A 150 -41.74 23.09 16.61
CA CYS A 150 -41.18 21.75 16.84
C CYS A 150 -40.66 21.12 15.54
N SER A 151 -41.35 21.31 14.42
CA SER A 151 -40.90 20.86 13.10
C SER A 151 -39.62 21.57 12.67
N MET A 152 -39.49 22.87 12.96
CA MET A 152 -38.25 23.62 12.67
C MET A 152 -37.04 23.07 13.44
N GLU A 153 -37.22 22.73 14.72
CA GLU A 153 -36.18 22.08 15.53
C GLU A 153 -35.76 20.72 14.93
N LEU A 154 -36.73 19.90 14.49
CA LEU A 154 -36.44 18.62 13.83
C LEU A 154 -35.66 18.80 12.52
N ARG A 155 -36.07 19.78 11.69
CA ARG A 155 -35.37 20.11 10.44
C ARG A 155 -33.94 20.54 10.69
N LEU A 156 -33.71 21.38 11.70
CA LEU A 156 -32.36 21.83 12.08
C LEU A 156 -31.47 20.66 12.53
N ARG A 157 -32.02 19.72 13.32
CA ARG A 157 -31.28 18.51 13.73
C ARG A 157 -30.90 17.64 12.54
N ILE A 158 -31.86 17.34 11.66
CA ILE A 158 -31.63 16.54 10.45
C ILE A 158 -30.58 17.20 9.55
N ALA A 159 -30.72 18.51 9.30
CA ALA A 159 -29.78 19.26 8.47
C ALA A 159 -28.37 19.31 9.09
N SER A 160 -28.27 19.49 10.41
CA SER A 160 -26.99 19.46 11.11
C SER A 160 -26.30 18.11 10.98
N GLU A 161 -27.02 17.01 11.16
CA GLU A 161 -26.48 15.66 11.02
C GLU A 161 -26.00 15.39 9.58
N LEU A 162 -26.77 15.81 8.57
CA LEU A 162 -26.36 15.70 7.16
C LEU A 162 -25.08 16.48 6.88
N ILE A 163 -24.99 17.73 7.34
CA ILE A 163 -23.80 18.58 7.17
C ILE A 163 -22.58 17.96 7.84
N GLN A 164 -22.73 17.40 9.05
CA GLN A 164 -21.62 16.72 9.73
C GLN A 164 -21.15 15.51 8.95
N ARG A 165 -22.07 14.66 8.46
CA ARG A 165 -21.69 13.49 7.65
C ARG A 165 -21.02 13.86 6.35
N ASP A 166 -21.53 14.85 5.63
CA ASP A 166 -20.91 15.31 4.39
C ASP A 166 -19.51 15.87 4.66
N ARG A 167 -19.31 16.58 5.78
CA ARG A 167 -18.01 17.07 6.21
C ARG A 167 -17.06 15.91 6.58
N ASP A 168 -17.55 14.90 7.28
CA ASP A 168 -16.76 13.71 7.66
C ASP A 168 -16.35 12.90 6.43
N HIS A 169 -17.29 12.70 5.50
CA HIS A 169 -17.04 12.05 4.21
C HIS A 169 -16.01 12.83 3.38
N ALA A 170 -16.16 14.15 3.25
CA ALA A 170 -15.19 14.98 2.53
C ALA A 170 -13.80 14.93 3.20
N GLY A 171 -13.76 14.96 4.54
CA GLY A 171 -12.54 14.83 5.31
C GLY A 171 -11.85 13.49 5.09
N LEU A 172 -12.60 12.38 5.07
CA LEU A 172 -12.08 11.05 4.77
C LEU A 172 -11.50 10.98 3.36
N LEU A 173 -12.21 11.48 2.35
CA LEU A 173 -11.72 11.48 0.96
C LEU A 173 -10.45 12.30 0.79
N LEU A 174 -10.34 13.46 1.45
CA LEU A 174 -9.13 14.27 1.43
C LEU A 174 -7.95 13.57 2.11
N ARG A 175 -8.17 12.95 3.28
CA ARG A 175 -7.10 12.17 3.93
C ARG A 175 -6.69 10.98 3.08
N ALA A 176 -7.65 10.26 2.50
CA ALA A 176 -7.38 9.12 1.64
C ALA A 176 -6.56 9.51 0.40
N SER A 177 -6.91 10.61 -0.27
CA SER A 177 -6.18 11.06 -1.47
C SER A 177 -4.75 11.47 -1.18
N ILE A 178 -4.47 12.06 -0.01
CA ILE A 178 -3.13 12.47 0.40
C ILE A 178 -2.33 11.29 0.93
N GLU A 179 -2.86 10.54 1.90
CA GLU A 179 -2.13 9.47 2.58
C GLU A 179 -1.78 8.32 1.63
N LEU A 180 -2.76 7.87 0.83
CA LEU A 180 -2.56 6.72 -0.06
C LEU A 180 -1.64 7.07 -1.24
N ALA A 181 -1.65 8.33 -1.69
CA ALA A 181 -0.76 8.78 -2.76
C ALA A 181 0.73 8.64 -2.39
N HIS A 182 1.08 8.73 -1.10
CA HIS A 182 2.47 8.66 -0.61
C HIS A 182 2.92 7.25 -0.18
N ALA A 183 2.12 6.20 -0.40
CA ALA A 183 2.51 4.85 -0.04
C ALA A 183 3.78 4.39 -0.78
N ARG A 184 4.78 3.86 -0.08
CA ARG A 184 6.04 3.45 -0.72
C ARG A 184 5.94 2.10 -1.41
N ASP A 185 5.23 1.18 -0.78
CA ASP A 185 5.02 -0.19 -1.22
C ASP A 185 3.59 -0.66 -0.83
N LEU A 186 3.27 -1.91 -1.16
CA LEU A 186 1.95 -2.49 -0.89
C LEU A 186 1.67 -2.66 0.62
N THR A 187 2.71 -2.89 1.42
CA THR A 187 2.60 -3.05 2.87
C THR A 187 2.29 -1.71 3.54
N ASP A 188 3.03 -0.66 3.20
CA ASP A 188 2.79 0.71 3.65
C ASP A 188 1.41 1.21 3.21
N LEU A 189 0.99 0.86 1.98
CA LEU A 189 -0.37 1.17 1.50
C LEU A 189 -1.45 0.56 2.40
N THR A 190 -1.32 -0.72 2.73
CA THR A 190 -2.29 -1.44 3.58
C THR A 190 -2.34 -0.85 4.99
N ARG A 191 -1.17 -0.48 5.54
CA ARG A 191 -1.07 0.16 6.85
C ARG A 191 -1.76 1.53 6.88
N ARG A 192 -1.47 2.39 5.91
CA ARG A 192 -2.11 3.71 5.78
C ARG A 192 -3.61 3.59 5.58
N LEU A 193 -4.04 2.65 4.75
CA LEU A 193 -5.44 2.36 4.53
C LEU A 193 -6.16 1.99 5.84
N ARG A 194 -5.56 1.11 6.65
CA ARG A 194 -6.14 0.75 7.96
C ARG A 194 -6.18 1.93 8.92
N HIS A 195 -5.20 2.82 8.87
CA HIS A 195 -5.18 4.03 9.72
C HIS A 195 -6.28 5.05 9.35
N LEU A 196 -6.73 5.08 8.09
CA LEU A 196 -7.84 5.94 7.66
C LEU A 196 -9.17 5.62 8.35
N PHE A 197 -9.31 4.40 8.89
CA PHE A 197 -10.53 3.86 9.49
C PHE A 197 -10.31 3.38 10.94
N GLN A 198 -9.65 4.19 11.78
CA GLN A 198 -9.55 3.96 13.23
C GLN A 198 -10.55 4.80 14.06
N GLY A 199 -11.73 4.25 14.36
CA GLY A 199 -12.80 4.93 15.08
C GLY A 199 -13.94 3.99 15.56
N PRO A 200 -14.75 4.39 16.56
CA PRO A 200 -15.75 3.51 17.20
C PRO A 200 -16.98 3.18 16.32
N ALA A 201 -17.19 3.92 15.22
CA ALA A 201 -18.24 3.68 14.23
C ALA A 201 -17.69 3.18 12.89
N GLU A 202 -16.39 2.87 12.82
CA GLU A 202 -15.68 2.51 11.60
C GLU A 202 -15.61 0.99 11.41
N PRO A 203 -15.32 0.51 10.18
CA PRO A 203 -15.15 -0.90 9.86
C PRO A 203 -14.19 -1.58 10.85
N THR A 204 -14.58 -2.77 11.33
CA THR A 204 -13.77 -3.60 12.22
C THR A 204 -12.52 -4.14 11.53
N PHE A 205 -12.59 -4.33 10.21
CA PHE A 205 -11.46 -4.78 9.41
C PHE A 205 -11.51 -4.16 8.01
N VAL A 206 -10.34 -3.75 7.51
CA VAL A 206 -10.16 -3.29 6.13
C VAL A 206 -9.04 -4.11 5.50
N GLY A 207 -9.35 -4.79 4.39
CA GLY A 207 -8.42 -5.70 3.72
C GLY A 207 -8.29 -5.41 2.24
N LEU A 208 -7.06 -5.56 1.73
CA LEU A 208 -6.72 -5.45 0.31
C LEU A 208 -6.35 -6.84 -0.23
N LEU A 209 -7.03 -7.27 -1.30
CA LEU A 209 -6.64 -8.44 -2.08
C LEU A 209 -6.21 -7.99 -3.47
N LEU A 210 -5.09 -8.51 -3.98
CA LEU A 210 -4.60 -8.25 -5.32
C LEU A 210 -4.68 -9.50 -6.19
N ALA A 211 -5.05 -9.32 -7.45
CA ALA A 211 -5.05 -10.40 -8.41
C ALA A 211 -3.62 -10.74 -8.82
N ASP A 212 -3.33 -12.04 -8.86
CA ASP A 212 -2.15 -12.62 -9.52
C ASP A 212 -2.42 -14.10 -9.89
N GLY A 213 -2.05 -14.51 -11.11
CA GLY A 213 -2.09 -15.91 -11.54
C GLY A 213 -3.45 -16.62 -11.43
N GLY A 214 -4.57 -15.89 -11.54
CA GLY A 214 -5.92 -16.48 -11.35
C GLY A 214 -6.33 -16.66 -9.90
N LYS A 215 -5.62 -16.04 -8.96
CA LYS A 215 -5.92 -16.01 -7.53
C LYS A 215 -5.99 -14.57 -7.02
N LEU A 216 -6.64 -14.39 -5.87
CA LEU A 216 -6.64 -13.15 -5.10
C LEU A 216 -5.75 -13.33 -3.87
N TRP A 217 -4.60 -12.67 -3.87
CA TRP A 217 -3.64 -12.69 -2.77
C TRP A 217 -3.92 -11.53 -1.82
N ARG A 218 -4.02 -11.83 -0.54
CA ARG A 218 -4.17 -10.81 0.48
C ARG A 218 -2.83 -10.10 0.67
N VAL A 219 -2.86 -8.77 0.70
CA VAL A 219 -1.69 -7.97 1.06
C VAL A 219 -1.63 -7.93 2.59
N ILE A 220 -0.59 -8.52 3.17
CA ILE A 220 -0.41 -8.66 4.61
C ILE A 220 0.69 -7.70 5.06
N ASP A 221 0.42 -6.93 6.10
CA ASP A 221 1.45 -6.18 6.82
C ASP A 221 2.08 -7.10 7.88
N PRO A 222 3.36 -7.48 7.75
CA PRO A 222 4.01 -8.41 8.67
C PRO A 222 4.10 -7.84 10.10
N GLU A 223 4.02 -6.52 10.28
CA GLU A 223 4.09 -5.86 11.59
C GLU A 223 2.73 -5.78 12.31
N ASP A 224 1.61 -5.94 11.59
CA ASP A 224 0.24 -5.94 12.11
C ASP A 224 -0.60 -6.97 11.36
N VAL A 225 -0.25 -8.25 11.56
CA VAL A 225 -0.98 -9.38 10.99
C VAL A 225 -2.28 -9.60 11.77
N ARG A 226 -3.41 -9.47 11.08
CA ARG A 226 -4.73 -9.76 11.67
C ARG A 226 -5.01 -11.27 11.59
N PRO A 227 -5.79 -11.85 12.54
CA PRO A 227 -6.14 -13.27 12.50
C PRO A 227 -6.73 -13.74 11.15
N VAL A 228 -7.48 -12.87 10.47
CA VAL A 228 -8.03 -13.13 9.12
C VAL A 228 -6.97 -13.28 8.04
N GLU A 229 -5.89 -12.51 8.14
CA GLU A 229 -4.79 -12.50 7.19
C GLU A 229 -3.95 -13.78 7.32
N SER A 230 -3.80 -14.30 8.54
CA SER A 230 -3.11 -15.56 8.79
C SER A 230 -3.93 -16.81 8.46
N ALA A 231 -5.26 -16.74 8.51
CA ALA A 231 -6.13 -17.90 8.28
C ALA A 231 -6.39 -18.16 6.79
N ILE A 232 -6.44 -17.08 5.99
CA ILE A 232 -6.67 -17.13 4.55
C ILE A 232 -5.72 -16.08 3.94
N ASP A 233 -4.62 -16.52 3.35
CA ASP A 233 -3.66 -15.65 2.67
C ASP A 233 -4.03 -15.44 1.19
N HIS A 234 -4.76 -16.38 0.57
CA HIS A 234 -5.25 -16.25 -0.79
C HIS A 234 -6.65 -16.87 -1.00
N LEU A 235 -7.29 -16.49 -2.10
CA LEU A 235 -8.57 -17.03 -2.57
C LEU A 235 -8.46 -17.42 -4.05
N GLU A 236 -8.96 -18.61 -4.39
CA GLU A 236 -9.17 -18.97 -5.80
C GLU A 236 -10.25 -18.11 -6.44
N TRP A 237 -10.12 -17.80 -7.73
CA TRP A 237 -11.05 -16.87 -8.39
C TRP A 237 -12.49 -17.38 -8.47
N ASP A 238 -12.68 -18.70 -8.52
CA ASP A 238 -13.99 -19.35 -8.53
C ASP A 238 -14.55 -19.64 -7.13
N ALA A 239 -13.78 -19.35 -6.08
CA ALA A 239 -14.24 -19.53 -4.70
C ALA A 239 -15.50 -18.70 -4.44
N SER A 240 -16.41 -19.22 -3.61
CA SER A 240 -17.71 -18.60 -3.35
C SER A 240 -17.63 -17.56 -2.21
N PHE A 241 -16.86 -16.50 -2.41
CA PHE A 241 -16.68 -15.38 -1.46
C PHE A 241 -17.29 -14.07 -2.00
N PRO A 242 -17.69 -13.14 -1.12
CA PRO A 242 -18.12 -11.80 -1.54
C PRO A 242 -17.05 -11.06 -2.36
N SER A 243 -15.78 -11.19 -1.97
CA SER A 243 -14.65 -10.57 -2.66
C SER A 243 -14.43 -11.13 -4.06
N THR A 244 -14.45 -12.46 -4.23
CA THR A 244 -14.28 -13.10 -5.56
C THR A 244 -15.48 -12.82 -6.47
N LEU A 245 -16.70 -12.70 -5.92
CA LEU A 245 -17.87 -12.24 -6.67
C LEU A 245 -17.68 -10.79 -7.16
N ALA A 246 -17.25 -9.88 -6.29
CA ALA A 246 -16.96 -8.50 -6.66
C ALA A 246 -15.88 -8.43 -7.76
N MET A 247 -14.83 -9.24 -7.63
CA MET A 247 -13.78 -9.37 -8.64
C MET A 247 -14.33 -9.88 -9.98
N ARG A 248 -15.15 -10.94 -9.97
CA ARG A 248 -15.66 -11.55 -11.21
C ARG A 248 -16.57 -10.59 -11.96
N GLU A 249 -17.52 -10.00 -11.25
CA GLU A 249 -18.58 -9.14 -11.79
C GLU A 249 -18.12 -7.69 -12.01
N GLN A 250 -16.95 -7.30 -11.47
CA GLN A 250 -16.42 -5.94 -11.54
C GLN A 250 -17.43 -4.87 -11.09
N ARG A 251 -18.17 -5.16 -10.01
CA ARG A 251 -19.06 -4.23 -9.32
C ARG A 251 -18.96 -4.39 -7.82
N ALA A 252 -19.37 -3.36 -7.08
CA ALA A 252 -19.48 -3.45 -5.63
C ALA A 252 -20.47 -4.56 -5.22
N VAL A 253 -20.10 -5.28 -4.16
CA VAL A 253 -20.92 -6.32 -3.53
C VAL A 253 -21.03 -5.98 -2.04
N PHE A 254 -22.26 -5.74 -1.59
CA PHE A 254 -22.56 -5.50 -0.19
C PHE A 254 -23.35 -6.67 0.41
N VAL A 255 -22.91 -7.15 1.56
CA VAL A 255 -23.56 -8.18 2.36
C VAL A 255 -23.94 -7.55 3.70
N PRO A 256 -25.22 -7.21 3.94
CA PRO A 256 -25.63 -6.40 5.09
C PRO A 256 -25.54 -7.14 6.42
N ASP A 257 -25.69 -8.47 6.39
CA ASP A 257 -25.78 -9.29 7.60
C ASP A 257 -25.37 -10.75 7.35
N ARG A 258 -25.14 -11.46 8.46
CA ARG A 258 -24.76 -12.87 8.48
C ARG A 258 -25.81 -13.78 7.81
N PRO A 259 -27.14 -13.62 8.03
CA PRO A 259 -28.14 -14.39 7.30
C PRO A 259 -28.03 -14.27 5.77
N THR A 260 -27.69 -13.09 5.26
CA THR A 260 -27.48 -12.87 3.83
C THR A 260 -26.21 -13.54 3.33
N LEU A 261 -25.13 -13.49 4.12
CA LEU A 261 -23.90 -14.23 3.84
C LEU A 261 -24.17 -15.74 3.69
N LEU A 262 -24.89 -16.33 4.66
CA LEU A 262 -25.25 -17.76 4.69
C LEU A 262 -26.08 -18.21 3.48
N ARG A 263 -26.96 -17.35 2.95
CA ARG A 263 -27.80 -17.68 1.79
C ARG A 263 -27.09 -17.53 0.45
N GLY A 264 -26.08 -16.66 0.38
CA GLY A 264 -25.47 -16.23 -0.88
C GLY A 264 -24.09 -16.82 -1.19
N PHE A 265 -23.37 -17.34 -0.19
CA PHE A 265 -21.95 -17.66 -0.30
C PHE A 265 -21.59 -19.02 0.31
N GLY A 266 -20.40 -19.53 -0.04
CA GLY A 266 -19.95 -20.87 0.35
C GLY A 266 -19.64 -21.03 1.84
N PRO A 267 -19.60 -22.27 2.35
CA PRO A 267 -19.34 -22.56 3.77
C PRO A 267 -17.96 -22.08 4.24
N GLU A 268 -16.96 -22.10 3.37
CA GLU A 268 -15.62 -21.57 3.66
C GLU A 268 -15.64 -20.05 3.90
N ALA A 269 -16.44 -19.31 3.10
CA ALA A 269 -16.62 -17.88 3.32
C ALA A 269 -17.26 -17.62 4.67
N VAL A 270 -18.39 -18.29 4.95
CA VAL A 270 -19.08 -18.17 6.24
C VAL A 270 -18.15 -18.48 7.41
N ALA A 271 -17.40 -19.59 7.36
CA ALA A 271 -16.46 -19.95 8.41
C ALA A 271 -15.35 -18.89 8.59
N GLY A 272 -14.85 -18.33 7.49
CA GLY A 272 -13.89 -17.23 7.49
C GLY A 272 -14.42 -16.02 8.26
N TYR A 273 -15.60 -15.50 7.88
CA TYR A 273 -16.20 -14.34 8.56
C TYR A 273 -16.59 -14.64 10.02
N ASP A 274 -17.13 -15.84 10.32
CA ASP A 274 -17.52 -16.25 11.67
C ASP A 274 -16.32 -16.34 12.61
N SER A 275 -15.18 -16.86 12.15
CA SER A 275 -13.96 -16.97 12.95
C SER A 275 -13.42 -15.62 13.43
N LEU A 276 -13.89 -14.52 12.83
CA LEU A 276 -13.46 -13.15 13.06
C LEU A 276 -14.52 -12.29 13.75
N GLY A 277 -15.69 -12.88 14.03
CA GLY A 277 -16.83 -12.14 14.56
C GLY A 277 -17.33 -11.05 13.60
N LEU A 278 -17.23 -11.27 12.28
CA LEU A 278 -17.70 -10.35 11.26
C LEU A 278 -19.12 -10.76 10.80
N GLU A 279 -20.03 -9.79 10.72
CA GLU A 279 -21.41 -10.02 10.31
C GLU A 279 -21.78 -9.33 8.99
N SER A 280 -21.02 -8.32 8.57
CA SER A 280 -21.28 -7.55 7.36
C SER A 280 -20.00 -7.24 6.60
N VAL A 281 -20.09 -7.12 5.27
CA VAL A 281 -18.96 -6.77 4.41
C VAL A 281 -19.38 -6.00 3.16
N MET A 282 -18.56 -5.02 2.78
CA MET A 282 -18.59 -4.38 1.47
C MET A 282 -17.30 -4.71 0.72
N CYS A 283 -17.44 -5.25 -0.49
CA CYS A 283 -16.33 -5.55 -1.38
C CYS A 283 -16.42 -4.65 -2.62
N VAL A 284 -15.37 -3.86 -2.87
CA VAL A 284 -15.27 -3.00 -4.06
C VAL A 284 -14.11 -3.50 -4.91
N PRO A 285 -14.35 -3.89 -6.18
CA PRO A 285 -13.27 -4.29 -7.07
C PRO A 285 -12.45 -3.08 -7.48
N LEU A 286 -11.14 -3.28 -7.58
CA LEU A 286 -10.25 -2.30 -8.20
C LEU A 286 -10.38 -2.41 -9.74
N PRO A 287 -10.33 -1.28 -10.47
CA PRO A 287 -10.30 -1.24 -11.93
C PRO A 287 -9.29 -2.20 -12.55
N ASP A 288 -9.53 -2.58 -13.81
CA ASP A 288 -8.72 -3.52 -14.59
C ASP A 288 -8.49 -4.88 -13.92
N ARG A 289 -9.41 -5.30 -13.02
CA ARG A 289 -9.32 -6.56 -12.28
C ARG A 289 -8.04 -6.66 -11.42
N ARG A 290 -7.49 -5.53 -10.96
CA ARG A 290 -6.23 -5.49 -10.18
C ARG A 290 -6.35 -6.11 -8.79
N GLY A 291 -7.54 -6.06 -8.20
CA GLY A 291 -7.77 -6.54 -6.85
C GLY A 291 -9.18 -6.24 -6.35
N VAL A 292 -9.38 -6.42 -5.05
CA VAL A 292 -10.62 -6.10 -4.33
C VAL A 292 -10.25 -5.48 -3.00
N LEU A 293 -10.93 -4.38 -2.68
CA LEU A 293 -10.89 -3.76 -1.37
C LEU A 293 -12.10 -4.16 -0.56
N THR A 294 -11.89 -4.46 0.71
CA THR A 294 -12.92 -5.00 1.60
C THR A 294 -13.01 -4.20 2.88
N TRP A 295 -14.23 -3.86 3.28
CA TRP A 295 -14.57 -3.28 4.58
C TRP A 295 -15.53 -4.21 5.29
N CYS A 296 -15.20 -4.62 6.50
CA CYS A 296 -15.97 -5.59 7.27
C CYS A 296 -16.38 -5.01 8.62
N TRP A 297 -17.59 -5.34 9.08
CA TRP A 297 -18.13 -4.91 10.36
C TRP A 297 -18.50 -6.12 11.22
N SER A 298 -18.34 -5.98 12.53
CA SER A 298 -18.69 -6.99 13.54
C SER A 298 -20.19 -7.05 13.90
N ARG A 299 -21.02 -6.25 13.22
CA ARG A 299 -22.47 -6.16 13.40
C ARG A 299 -23.14 -5.97 12.04
N PRO A 300 -24.46 -6.20 11.94
CA PRO A 300 -25.21 -5.86 10.74
C PRO A 300 -25.03 -4.38 10.42
N HIS A 301 -24.77 -4.07 9.15
CA HIS A 301 -24.53 -2.71 8.69
C HIS A 301 -25.60 -2.28 7.68
N VAL A 302 -25.96 -1.00 7.69
CA VAL A 302 -26.86 -0.40 6.70
C VAL A 302 -26.04 0.61 5.90
N LEU A 303 -25.71 0.23 4.67
CA LEU A 303 -24.89 1.05 3.79
C LEU A 303 -25.75 2.12 3.13
N ALA A 304 -25.45 3.40 3.42
CA ALA A 304 -26.09 4.52 2.73
C ALA A 304 -25.49 4.71 1.32
N PRO A 305 -26.25 5.21 0.33
CA PRO A 305 -25.72 5.45 -1.02
C PRO A 305 -24.51 6.40 -1.06
N THR A 306 -24.47 7.38 -0.15
CA THR A 306 -23.34 8.31 -0.01
C THR A 306 -22.11 7.62 0.58
N GLU A 307 -22.28 6.73 1.57
CA GLU A 307 -21.21 5.93 2.15
C GLU A 307 -20.63 4.96 1.10
N GLU A 308 -21.48 4.28 0.34
CA GLU A 308 -21.07 3.43 -0.79
C GLU A 308 -20.21 4.20 -1.81
N ALA A 309 -20.63 5.41 -2.18
CA ALA A 309 -19.88 6.25 -3.10
C ALA A 309 -18.52 6.69 -2.54
N VAL A 310 -18.46 7.00 -1.23
CA VAL A 310 -17.21 7.36 -0.53
C VAL A 310 -16.25 6.18 -0.53
N LEU A 311 -16.69 5.00 -0.08
CA LEU A 311 -15.85 3.79 -0.06
C LEU A 311 -15.39 3.40 -1.47
N THR A 312 -16.26 3.53 -2.47
CA THR A 312 -15.89 3.31 -3.88
C THR A 312 -14.81 4.28 -4.36
N THR A 313 -14.89 5.56 -3.95
CA THR A 313 -13.86 6.56 -4.28
C THR A 313 -12.53 6.23 -3.60
N VAL A 314 -12.55 5.79 -2.34
CA VAL A 314 -11.35 5.32 -1.64
C VAL A 314 -10.72 4.12 -2.36
N ALA A 315 -11.52 3.17 -2.86
CA ALA A 315 -11.01 2.08 -3.68
C ALA A 315 -10.33 2.57 -4.97
N GLY A 316 -10.83 3.66 -5.56
CA GLY A 316 -10.17 4.35 -6.69
C GLY A 316 -8.78 4.86 -6.32
N TYR A 317 -8.61 5.52 -5.17
CA TYR A 317 -7.30 5.98 -4.70
C TYR A 317 -6.37 4.81 -4.38
N VAL A 318 -6.87 3.75 -3.75
CA VAL A 318 -6.09 2.52 -3.52
C VAL A 318 -5.63 1.91 -4.84
N SER A 319 -6.48 1.85 -5.87
CA SER A 319 -6.11 1.34 -7.19
C SER A 319 -4.96 2.14 -7.81
N GLN A 320 -5.01 3.47 -7.74
CA GLN A 320 -3.93 4.33 -8.25
C GLN A 320 -2.62 4.11 -7.49
N ALA A 321 -2.69 3.95 -6.16
CA ALA A 321 -1.51 3.65 -5.35
C ALA A 321 -0.94 2.25 -5.65
N VAL A 322 -1.78 1.24 -5.83
CA VAL A 322 -1.37 -0.12 -6.25
C VAL A 322 -0.69 -0.08 -7.61
N GLU A 323 -1.24 0.66 -8.57
CA GLU A 323 -0.65 0.83 -9.89
C GLU A 323 0.75 1.42 -9.81
N ARG A 324 0.90 2.53 -9.09
CA ARG A 324 2.20 3.20 -8.94
C ARG A 324 3.22 2.30 -8.24
N THR A 325 2.84 1.68 -7.13
CA THR A 325 3.75 0.81 -6.35
C THR A 325 4.21 -0.41 -7.15
N ARG A 326 3.31 -1.07 -7.90
CA ARG A 326 3.68 -2.18 -8.79
C ARG A 326 4.53 -1.72 -9.98
N PHE A 327 4.21 -0.57 -10.58
CA PHE A 327 5.00 -0.04 -11.69
C PHE A 327 6.46 0.23 -11.28
N VAL A 328 6.64 0.87 -10.12
CA VAL A 328 7.98 1.10 -9.55
C VAL A 328 8.66 -0.23 -9.29
N ALA A 329 8.03 -1.16 -8.55
CA ALA A 329 8.63 -2.46 -8.24
C ALA A 329 9.04 -3.28 -9.49
N ASN A 330 8.21 -3.27 -10.54
CA ASN A 330 8.52 -3.99 -11.78
C ASN A 330 9.70 -3.37 -12.54
N ARG A 331 9.79 -2.03 -12.56
CA ARG A 331 10.91 -1.32 -13.20
C ARG A 331 12.24 -1.66 -12.52
N LEU A 332 12.23 -1.73 -11.19
CA LEU A 332 13.38 -2.11 -10.38
C LEU A 332 13.82 -3.56 -10.65
N SER A 333 12.90 -4.52 -10.55
CA SER A 333 13.22 -5.94 -10.76
C SER A 333 13.74 -6.23 -12.17
N THR A 334 13.25 -5.52 -13.19
CA THR A 334 13.71 -5.70 -14.58
C THR A 334 15.16 -5.22 -14.73
N ALA A 335 15.52 -4.09 -14.13
CA ALA A 335 16.87 -3.56 -14.16
C ALA A 335 17.88 -4.50 -13.49
N GLU A 336 17.59 -4.93 -12.26
CA GLU A 336 18.43 -5.89 -11.53
C GLU A 336 18.61 -7.21 -12.30
N GLN A 337 17.55 -7.73 -12.92
CA GLN A 337 17.61 -8.95 -13.73
C GLN A 337 18.45 -8.77 -15.00
N LEU A 338 18.31 -7.64 -15.70
CA LEU A 338 19.12 -7.32 -16.87
C LEU A 338 20.60 -7.24 -16.50
N GLN A 339 20.90 -6.54 -15.41
CA GLN A 339 22.25 -6.36 -14.90
C GLN A 339 22.87 -7.70 -14.47
N ALA A 340 22.15 -8.51 -13.71
CA ALA A 340 22.59 -9.85 -13.30
C ALA A 340 22.84 -10.77 -14.52
N ALA A 341 21.97 -10.71 -15.54
CA ALA A 341 22.14 -11.46 -16.78
C ALA A 341 23.33 -10.97 -17.62
N MET A 342 23.78 -9.73 -17.39
CA MET A 342 25.00 -9.24 -18.01
C MET A 342 26.23 -9.80 -17.27
N LEU A 343 26.29 -9.93 -15.95
CA LEU A 343 27.52 -10.37 -15.26
C LEU A 343 28.04 -11.76 -15.72
N THR A 344 29.36 -11.96 -15.61
CA THR A 344 30.03 -13.15 -16.14
C THR A 344 30.05 -14.30 -15.13
N GLU A 345 29.59 -15.49 -15.52
CA GLU A 345 29.88 -16.71 -14.77
C GLU A 345 31.38 -17.05 -14.88
N LEU A 346 32.06 -17.16 -13.73
CA LEU A 346 33.51 -17.37 -13.69
C LEU A 346 33.88 -18.79 -14.18
N PRO A 347 34.83 -18.93 -15.11
CA PRO A 347 35.24 -20.23 -15.64
C PRO A 347 36.11 -21.00 -14.62
N ASP A 348 36.09 -22.33 -14.69
CA ASP A 348 37.05 -23.16 -13.94
C ASP A 348 38.38 -23.24 -14.72
N VAL A 349 39.48 -22.77 -14.11
CA VAL A 349 40.81 -22.74 -14.73
C VAL A 349 41.82 -23.43 -13.79
N PRO A 350 42.42 -24.57 -14.20
CA PRO A 350 43.39 -25.27 -13.36
C PRO A 350 44.54 -24.38 -12.90
N GLY A 351 44.79 -24.35 -11.59
CA GLY A 351 45.84 -23.52 -10.99
C GLY A 351 45.39 -22.11 -10.57
N LEU A 352 44.13 -21.75 -10.80
CA LEU A 352 43.51 -20.50 -10.34
C LEU A 352 42.24 -20.81 -9.53
N ASP A 353 42.07 -20.13 -8.40
CA ASP A 353 40.83 -20.08 -7.64
C ASP A 353 40.25 -18.67 -7.81
N MET A 354 38.96 -18.53 -8.11
CA MET A 354 38.34 -17.26 -8.44
C MET A 354 37.00 -17.08 -7.73
N ALA A 355 36.72 -15.85 -7.31
CA ALA A 355 35.43 -15.45 -6.79
C ALA A 355 35.15 -14.00 -7.16
N ALA A 356 33.87 -13.67 -7.33
CA ALA A 356 33.43 -12.31 -7.59
C ALA A 356 32.31 -11.90 -6.63
N LEU A 357 32.25 -10.60 -6.35
CA LEU A 357 31.22 -9.95 -5.56
C LEU A 357 30.65 -8.82 -6.41
N TYR A 358 29.32 -8.73 -6.44
CA TYR A 358 28.61 -7.60 -7.00
C TYR A 358 27.60 -7.09 -5.98
N LEU A 359 27.70 -5.82 -5.58
CA LEU A 359 26.74 -5.17 -4.69
C LEU A 359 26.12 -3.99 -5.44
N PRO A 360 24.80 -4.00 -5.71
CA PRO A 360 24.14 -2.88 -6.37
C PRO A 360 24.06 -1.64 -5.47
N ALA A 361 23.99 -0.45 -6.08
CA ALA A 361 23.75 0.78 -5.36
C ALA A 361 22.43 0.70 -4.54
N ALA A 362 22.39 1.33 -3.37
CA ALA A 362 21.23 1.29 -2.47
C ALA A 362 20.06 2.17 -2.94
N ASP A 363 20.30 3.08 -3.89
CA ASP A 363 19.24 3.87 -4.50
C ASP A 363 18.54 3.04 -5.56
N GLN A 364 17.28 2.71 -5.27
CA GLN A 364 16.52 1.72 -6.02
C GLN A 364 16.40 2.12 -7.50
N ASP A 365 16.36 3.40 -7.86
CA ASP A 365 16.15 3.84 -9.25
C ASP A 365 17.35 3.68 -10.21
N MET A 366 18.45 3.07 -9.77
CA MET A 366 19.76 3.07 -10.44
C MET A 366 20.12 1.69 -11.00
N VAL A 367 20.82 1.65 -12.13
CA VAL A 367 21.36 0.41 -12.71
C VAL A 367 22.85 0.60 -12.91
N GLY A 368 23.66 -0.34 -12.45
CA GLY A 368 25.11 -0.18 -12.42
C GLY A 368 25.79 -0.26 -13.78
N GLY A 369 26.79 0.61 -13.93
CA GLY A 369 27.78 0.59 -15.01
C GLY A 369 28.95 -0.35 -14.72
N ASP A 370 29.13 -0.77 -13.47
CA ASP A 370 30.19 -1.66 -13.02
C ASP A 370 30.12 -3.07 -13.63
N TRP A 371 31.28 -3.63 -13.97
CA TRP A 371 31.35 -5.02 -14.41
C TRP A 371 32.66 -5.70 -14.04
N TYR A 372 32.59 -7.03 -14.01
CA TYR A 372 33.76 -7.90 -14.12
C TYR A 372 33.57 -8.90 -15.27
N ASP A 373 34.68 -9.35 -15.84
CA ASP A 373 34.71 -10.38 -16.87
C ASP A 373 35.89 -11.32 -16.63
N ALA A 374 35.70 -12.60 -16.93
CA ALA A 374 36.73 -13.62 -16.92
C ALA A 374 36.42 -14.67 -17.99
N TYR A 375 37.37 -14.94 -18.89
CA TYR A 375 37.19 -15.95 -19.94
C TYR A 375 38.53 -16.58 -20.36
N PRO A 376 38.55 -17.89 -20.61
CA PRO A 376 39.78 -18.57 -21.05
C PRO A 376 40.13 -18.14 -22.47
N LEU A 377 41.41 -17.93 -22.73
CA LEU A 377 41.90 -17.67 -24.09
C LEU A 377 42.04 -19.00 -24.86
N PRO A 378 41.68 -19.04 -26.16
CA PRO A 378 41.76 -20.25 -26.96
C PRO A 378 43.20 -20.77 -27.05
N MET A 379 43.37 -22.07 -26.81
CA MET A 379 44.66 -22.76 -26.97
C MET A 379 44.99 -22.92 -28.46
N VAL A 380 45.63 -21.92 -29.06
CA VAL A 380 46.11 -22.00 -30.45
C VAL A 380 47.57 -22.49 -30.46
N PRO A 381 47.90 -23.61 -31.14
CA PRO A 381 49.28 -24.09 -31.25
C PRO A 381 50.24 -22.99 -31.74
N PRO A 382 51.42 -22.81 -31.13
CA PRO A 382 52.11 -23.73 -30.22
C PRO A 382 51.78 -23.56 -28.72
N ALA A 383 50.83 -22.70 -28.36
CA ALA A 383 50.45 -22.49 -26.96
C ALA A 383 49.83 -23.79 -26.40
N THR A 384 50.52 -24.38 -25.42
CA THR A 384 50.18 -25.67 -24.77
C THR A 384 49.75 -25.47 -23.32
N ARG A 385 49.52 -24.22 -22.90
CA ARG A 385 49.32 -23.83 -21.50
C ARG A 385 48.05 -23.01 -21.34
N PRO A 386 47.37 -23.11 -20.19
CA PRO A 386 46.17 -22.32 -19.91
C PRO A 386 46.52 -20.83 -19.85
N ALA A 387 45.65 -20.01 -20.42
CA ALA A 387 45.68 -18.57 -20.29
C ALA A 387 44.25 -18.06 -20.03
N LEU A 388 44.13 -17.06 -19.17
CA LEU A 388 42.87 -16.48 -18.75
C LEU A 388 42.94 -14.97 -18.99
N MET A 389 41.90 -14.40 -19.58
CA MET A 389 41.70 -12.96 -19.59
C MET A 389 40.74 -12.57 -18.48
N VAL A 390 41.08 -11.55 -17.71
CA VAL A 390 40.22 -10.94 -16.69
C VAL A 390 40.10 -9.44 -16.93
N SER A 391 38.92 -8.91 -16.68
CA SER A 391 38.64 -7.48 -16.81
C SER A 391 37.78 -7.02 -15.65
N ILE A 392 37.96 -5.77 -15.27
CA ILE A 392 37.02 -5.05 -14.43
C ILE A 392 36.90 -3.62 -14.95
N GLY A 393 35.75 -2.99 -14.77
CA GLY A 393 35.62 -1.60 -15.11
C GLY A 393 34.31 -0.99 -14.64
N ASP A 394 34.18 0.29 -14.92
CA ASP A 394 33.01 1.11 -14.65
C ASP A 394 32.71 2.03 -15.85
N VAL A 395 31.42 2.18 -16.17
CA VAL A 395 30.91 3.08 -17.22
C VAL A 395 30.29 4.29 -16.54
N ILE A 396 30.67 5.49 -16.98
CA ILE A 396 30.13 6.73 -16.42
C ILE A 396 28.60 6.77 -16.52
N GLY A 397 27.95 6.82 -15.36
CA GLY A 397 26.50 6.88 -15.23
C GLY A 397 25.95 5.64 -14.53
N HIS A 398 24.69 5.71 -14.14
CA HIS A 398 24.09 4.74 -13.22
C HIS A 398 22.62 4.48 -13.58
N ASP A 399 22.34 4.34 -14.88
CA ASP A 399 21.01 4.08 -15.43
C ASP A 399 21.01 2.90 -16.42
N VAL A 400 19.83 2.57 -16.96
CA VAL A 400 19.66 1.48 -17.93
C VAL A 400 20.54 1.68 -19.19
N GLN A 401 20.86 2.92 -19.55
CA GLN A 401 21.74 3.21 -20.67
C GLN A 401 23.19 2.86 -20.31
N ALA A 402 23.67 3.22 -19.11
CA ALA A 402 24.99 2.84 -18.62
C ALA A 402 25.18 1.31 -18.61
N ALA A 403 24.21 0.54 -18.09
CA ALA A 403 24.25 -0.93 -18.11
C ALA A 403 24.29 -1.50 -19.55
N THR A 404 23.56 -0.88 -20.48
CA THR A 404 23.58 -1.28 -21.90
C THR A 404 24.97 -1.04 -22.53
N VAL A 405 25.57 0.12 -22.25
CA VAL A 405 26.92 0.48 -22.73
C VAL A 405 27.97 -0.43 -22.11
N MET A 406 27.87 -0.74 -20.83
CA MET A 406 28.74 -1.72 -20.15
C MET A 406 28.72 -3.07 -20.89
N GLY A 407 27.53 -3.59 -21.20
CA GLY A 407 27.40 -4.86 -21.92
C GLY A 407 28.04 -4.83 -23.31
N GLN A 408 27.97 -3.68 -24.00
CA GLN A 408 28.64 -3.45 -25.29
C GLN A 408 30.17 -3.38 -25.13
N ILE A 409 30.67 -2.55 -24.21
CA ILE A 409 32.11 -2.40 -23.94
C ILE A 409 32.73 -3.73 -23.55
N ARG A 410 32.14 -4.47 -22.61
CA ARG A 410 32.66 -5.77 -22.18
C ARG A 410 32.69 -6.77 -23.34
N SER A 411 31.62 -6.85 -24.13
CA SER A 411 31.57 -7.78 -25.27
C SER A 411 32.59 -7.41 -26.36
N MET A 412 32.75 -6.11 -26.63
CA MET A 412 33.75 -5.61 -27.57
C MET A 412 35.17 -5.85 -27.06
N LEU A 413 35.44 -5.64 -25.76
CA LEU A 413 36.75 -5.86 -25.16
C LEU A 413 37.12 -7.34 -25.22
N ARG A 414 36.14 -8.21 -24.92
CA ARG A 414 36.28 -9.66 -25.11
C ARG A 414 36.63 -10.02 -26.55
N GLN A 415 35.92 -9.45 -27.52
CA GLN A 415 36.18 -9.72 -28.94
C GLN A 415 37.55 -9.18 -29.40
N ALA A 416 37.91 -7.94 -29.01
CA ALA A 416 39.19 -7.32 -29.36
C ALA A 416 40.38 -8.13 -28.85
N SER A 417 40.25 -8.72 -27.67
CA SER A 417 41.26 -9.60 -27.07
C SER A 417 41.44 -10.90 -27.82
N LEU A 418 40.34 -11.48 -28.31
CA LEU A 418 40.36 -12.74 -29.08
C LEU A 418 40.85 -12.55 -30.52
N ASP A 419 40.62 -11.36 -31.10
CA ASP A 419 41.04 -11.03 -32.46
C ASP A 419 42.54 -10.65 -32.54
N ASP A 420 43.13 -10.15 -31.45
CA ASP A 420 44.57 -9.87 -31.39
C ASP A 420 45.40 -11.16 -31.20
N PRO A 421 46.26 -11.55 -32.16
CA PRO A 421 47.11 -12.74 -32.01
C PRO A 421 48.04 -12.68 -30.80
N THR A 422 48.42 -11.48 -30.37
CA THR A 422 49.30 -11.31 -29.19
C THR A 422 48.53 -11.34 -27.88
N HIS A 423 47.20 -11.29 -27.91
CA HIS A 423 46.31 -11.16 -26.76
C HIS A 423 46.78 -10.07 -25.79
N SER A 424 47.24 -8.93 -26.30
CA SER A 424 47.81 -7.82 -25.53
C SER A 424 46.69 -7.01 -24.87
N PRO A 425 46.71 -6.84 -23.53
CA PRO A 425 45.71 -6.03 -22.85
C PRO A 425 45.64 -4.58 -23.33
N SER A 426 46.78 -3.93 -23.55
CA SER A 426 46.82 -2.54 -24.04
C SER A 426 46.27 -2.42 -25.46
N ALA A 427 46.58 -3.37 -26.35
CA ALA A 427 46.06 -3.39 -27.71
C ALA A 427 44.53 -3.56 -27.76
N ALA A 428 43.97 -4.38 -26.86
CA ALA A 428 42.53 -4.56 -26.72
C ALA A 428 41.85 -3.26 -26.23
N LEU A 429 42.42 -2.58 -25.23
CA LEU A 429 41.90 -1.29 -24.76
C LEU A 429 41.99 -0.20 -25.84
N ASP A 430 43.09 -0.14 -26.60
CA ASP A 430 43.23 0.77 -27.75
C ASP A 430 42.18 0.52 -28.84
N ALA A 431 41.80 -0.76 -29.05
CA ALA A 431 40.73 -1.10 -29.98
C ALA A 431 39.37 -0.59 -29.50
N ILE A 432 39.11 -0.63 -28.19
CA ILE A 432 37.90 -0.06 -27.59
C ILE A 432 37.89 1.47 -27.68
N ASP A 433 39.01 2.14 -27.41
CA ASP A 433 39.11 3.59 -27.58
C ASP A 433 38.75 4.04 -29.00
N ARG A 434 39.31 3.36 -30.02
CA ARG A 434 38.97 3.65 -31.43
C ARG A 434 37.49 3.39 -31.74
N ALA A 435 36.92 2.35 -31.15
CA ALA A 435 35.52 2.01 -31.36
C ALA A 435 34.58 3.01 -30.67
N ILE A 436 34.90 3.49 -29.47
CA ILE A 436 34.15 4.57 -28.78
C ILE A 436 34.20 5.87 -29.58
N GLY A 437 35.34 6.20 -30.19
CA GLY A 437 35.45 7.38 -31.08
C GLY A 437 34.57 7.30 -32.35
N THR A 438 34.11 6.11 -32.73
CA THR A 438 33.32 5.87 -33.94
C THR A 438 31.84 5.59 -33.64
N LEU A 439 31.56 4.90 -32.54
CA LEU A 439 30.22 4.47 -32.13
C LEU A 439 29.65 5.44 -31.10
N PRO A 440 28.34 5.76 -31.13
CA PRO A 440 27.72 6.67 -30.18
C PRO A 440 27.47 5.99 -28.81
N LEU A 441 28.53 5.52 -28.15
CA LEU A 441 28.47 4.72 -26.92
C LEU A 441 28.31 5.55 -25.63
N GLY A 442 28.34 6.89 -25.68
CA GLY A 442 28.12 7.75 -24.52
C GLY A 442 29.40 8.20 -23.81
N LEU A 443 29.26 8.66 -22.56
CA LEU A 443 30.35 9.15 -21.71
C LEU A 443 31.29 7.97 -21.37
N GLY A 444 32.61 8.24 -21.32
CA GLY A 444 33.67 7.23 -21.27
C GLY A 444 33.58 6.19 -20.15
N ALA A 445 34.52 5.25 -20.15
CA ALA A 445 34.60 4.17 -19.17
C ALA A 445 36.00 4.09 -18.57
N THR A 446 36.11 3.49 -17.39
CA THR A 446 37.37 3.08 -16.80
C THR A 446 37.45 1.57 -16.82
N ALA A 447 38.63 1.00 -17.08
CA ALA A 447 38.81 -0.45 -17.03
C ALA A 447 40.24 -0.86 -16.70
N VAL A 448 40.39 -1.95 -15.97
CA VAL A 448 41.61 -2.77 -15.99
C VAL A 448 41.35 -3.99 -16.85
N HIS A 449 42.28 -4.25 -17.76
CA HIS A 449 42.26 -5.45 -18.57
C HIS A 449 43.57 -6.21 -18.38
N ALA A 450 43.48 -7.51 -18.13
CA ALA A 450 44.62 -8.30 -17.69
C ALA A 450 44.60 -9.74 -18.17
N ARG A 451 45.74 -10.18 -18.69
CA ARG A 451 46.01 -11.56 -19.10
C ARG A 451 46.82 -12.27 -18.03
N LEU A 452 46.41 -13.49 -17.71
CA LEU A 452 47.12 -14.44 -16.88
C LEU A 452 47.60 -15.58 -17.76
N ASP A 453 48.91 -15.75 -17.90
CA ASP A 453 49.52 -16.86 -18.63
C ASP A 453 50.27 -17.78 -17.68
N LEU A 454 50.11 -19.09 -17.83
CA LEU A 454 51.00 -20.03 -17.16
C LEU A 454 52.30 -20.18 -17.96
N TYR A 455 53.41 -19.68 -17.45
CA TYR A 455 54.75 -19.84 -18.05
C TYR A 455 55.74 -20.50 -17.08
N ASP A 456 56.32 -21.61 -17.49
CA ASP A 456 57.34 -22.36 -16.73
C ASP A 456 56.90 -22.76 -15.30
N GLY A 457 55.62 -23.12 -15.16
CA GLY A 457 55.01 -23.50 -13.88
C GLY A 457 54.68 -22.32 -12.96
N GLN A 458 54.83 -21.08 -13.42
CA GLN A 458 54.47 -19.86 -12.71
C GLN A 458 53.45 -19.05 -13.51
N TRP A 459 52.48 -18.47 -12.83
CA TRP A 459 51.53 -17.57 -13.48
C TRP A 459 52.18 -16.20 -13.65
N ARG A 460 52.05 -15.61 -14.83
CA ARG A 460 52.44 -14.24 -15.12
C ARG A 460 51.20 -13.42 -15.40
N LEU A 461 51.07 -12.31 -14.70
CA LEU A 461 50.08 -11.27 -14.95
C LEU A 461 50.67 -10.28 -15.95
N THR A 462 49.94 -9.99 -17.02
CA THR A 462 50.17 -8.86 -17.91
C THR A 462 48.91 -8.00 -17.89
N TRP A 463 49.01 -6.70 -17.61
CA TRP A 463 47.83 -5.83 -17.51
C TRP A 463 48.07 -4.49 -18.16
N SER A 464 46.97 -3.83 -18.50
CA SER A 464 46.91 -2.43 -18.84
C SER A 464 45.69 -1.82 -18.13
N ASN A 465 45.81 -0.56 -17.71
CA ASN A 465 44.78 0.12 -16.93
C ASN A 465 44.43 1.44 -17.61
N ALA A 466 43.16 1.59 -17.96
CA ALA A 466 42.57 2.77 -18.60
C ALA A 466 41.86 3.67 -17.57
N GLY A 467 42.62 4.16 -16.58
CA GLY A 467 42.15 5.13 -15.59
C GLY A 467 41.27 4.57 -14.47
N HIS A 468 41.24 3.27 -14.28
CA HIS A 468 40.51 2.57 -13.21
C HIS A 468 41.35 2.44 -11.92
N PRO A 469 40.75 2.23 -10.74
CA PRO A 469 41.51 1.95 -9.52
C PRO A 469 42.59 0.87 -9.69
N PRO A 470 43.83 1.10 -9.22
CA PRO A 470 44.92 0.13 -9.34
C PRO A 470 44.58 -1.20 -8.64
N PRO A 471 44.75 -2.36 -9.30
CA PRO A 471 44.55 -3.65 -8.66
C PRO A 471 45.44 -3.83 -7.44
N LEU A 472 44.92 -4.49 -6.39
CA LEU A 472 45.71 -4.86 -5.23
C LEU A 472 46.26 -6.27 -5.41
N LEU A 473 47.58 -6.43 -5.27
CA LEU A 473 48.25 -7.72 -5.33
C LEU A 473 48.84 -8.06 -3.96
N HIS A 474 48.42 -9.20 -3.41
CA HIS A 474 49.09 -9.83 -2.28
C HIS A 474 50.12 -10.86 -2.76
N THR A 475 51.37 -10.74 -2.29
CA THR A 475 52.39 -11.80 -2.39
C THR A 475 52.97 -12.10 -1.01
N ARG A 476 53.53 -13.31 -0.82
CA ARG A 476 54.17 -13.67 0.47
C ARG A 476 55.42 -12.85 0.77
N GLU A 477 56.10 -12.37 -0.26
CA GLU A 477 57.38 -11.66 -0.12
C GLU A 477 57.18 -10.18 0.19
N GLU A 478 56.16 -9.57 -0.41
CA GLU A 478 55.98 -8.11 -0.38
C GLU A 478 54.72 -7.67 0.38
N GLY A 479 53.87 -8.61 0.79
CA GLY A 479 52.57 -8.28 1.38
C GLY A 479 51.60 -7.78 0.31
N VAL A 480 50.73 -6.83 0.67
CA VAL A 480 49.76 -6.22 -0.27
C VAL A 480 50.34 -4.95 -0.87
N LEU A 481 50.39 -4.87 -2.19
CA LEU A 481 50.82 -3.68 -2.94
C LEU A 481 49.82 -3.33 -4.05
N PRO A 482 49.53 -2.04 -4.28
CA PRO A 482 48.81 -1.60 -5.47
C PRO A 482 49.68 -1.69 -6.73
N LEU A 483 49.11 -2.13 -7.84
CA LEU A 483 49.76 -2.17 -9.15
C LEU A 483 49.60 -0.81 -9.85
N VAL A 484 50.43 0.16 -9.44
CA VAL A 484 50.35 1.57 -9.88
C VAL A 484 50.98 1.84 -11.25
N ASP A 485 51.61 0.84 -11.88
CA ASP A 485 52.11 0.99 -13.24
C ASP A 485 50.92 1.03 -14.22
N HIS A 486 50.63 2.22 -14.76
CA HIS A 486 49.59 2.45 -15.77
C HIS A 486 49.76 3.77 -16.54
N ASP A 487 49.23 3.83 -17.75
CA ASP A 487 49.11 5.06 -18.54
C ASP A 487 47.77 5.76 -18.22
N LEU A 488 47.80 7.01 -17.74
CA LEU A 488 46.62 7.76 -17.27
C LEU A 488 45.73 8.26 -18.43
N LEU A 489 44.97 7.37 -19.07
CA LEU A 489 43.98 7.71 -20.10
C LEU A 489 42.66 6.97 -19.83
N LEU A 490 41.58 7.72 -19.57
CA LEU A 490 40.22 7.18 -19.51
C LEU A 490 39.81 6.66 -20.89
N LEU A 491 38.93 5.66 -20.97
CA LEU A 491 38.44 5.19 -22.27
C LEU A 491 37.53 6.27 -22.89
N GLY A 492 37.77 6.59 -24.17
CA GLY A 492 36.96 7.54 -24.93
C GLY A 492 37.26 9.02 -24.70
N THR A 493 38.30 9.39 -23.94
CA THR A 493 38.69 10.80 -23.72
C THR A 493 39.93 11.22 -24.52
N SER A 494 40.51 10.34 -25.34
CA SER A 494 41.78 10.59 -26.02
C SER A 494 41.61 11.60 -27.17
N GLU A 495 41.94 12.87 -26.91
CA GLU A 495 42.21 13.87 -27.95
C GLU A 495 43.62 13.70 -28.57
N ASP A 496 44.54 13.00 -27.88
CA ASP A 496 45.92 12.78 -28.29
C ASP A 496 46.24 11.28 -28.43
N ASP A 497 47.02 10.93 -29.47
CA ASP A 497 47.47 9.59 -29.89
C ASP A 497 48.52 9.00 -28.93
N LEU A 498 48.27 9.07 -27.62
CA LEU A 498 49.19 8.64 -26.57
C LEU A 498 49.18 7.10 -26.46
N PRO A 499 50.34 6.43 -26.51
CA PRO A 499 50.40 4.97 -26.50
C PRO A 499 50.07 4.38 -25.13
N ARG A 500 49.27 3.30 -25.11
CA ARG A 500 49.05 2.44 -23.94
C ARG A 500 50.04 1.27 -23.91
N HIS A 501 50.53 0.94 -22.71
CA HIS A 501 51.51 -0.12 -22.49
C HIS A 501 50.96 -1.28 -21.67
N ASP A 502 51.56 -2.45 -21.92
CA ASP A 502 51.41 -3.63 -21.10
C ASP A 502 52.48 -3.62 -19.99
N HIS A 503 52.02 -3.80 -18.76
CA HIS A 503 52.87 -4.03 -17.59
C HIS A 503 52.80 -5.51 -17.21
N ALA A 504 53.87 -6.05 -16.60
CA ALA A 504 53.93 -7.47 -16.27
C ALA A 504 54.51 -7.74 -14.89
N ARG A 505 53.97 -8.76 -14.21
CA ARG A 505 54.40 -9.21 -12.88
C ARG A 505 54.20 -10.71 -12.72
N ASP A 506 55.17 -11.38 -12.12
CA ASP A 506 55.06 -12.80 -11.83
C ASP A 506 54.22 -13.01 -10.56
N LEU A 507 53.32 -14.00 -10.60
CA LEU A 507 52.40 -14.36 -9.54
C LEU A 507 52.79 -15.74 -8.96
N PRO A 508 53.63 -15.79 -7.92
CA PRO A 508 53.98 -17.06 -7.28
C PRO A 508 52.77 -17.74 -6.61
N PRO A 509 52.83 -19.06 -6.34
CA PRO A 509 51.73 -19.77 -5.68
C PRO A 509 51.36 -19.19 -4.32
N GLY A 510 50.08 -18.90 -4.13
CA GLY A 510 49.51 -18.23 -2.96
C GLY A 510 49.31 -16.72 -3.13
N SER A 511 49.70 -16.15 -4.27
CA SER A 511 49.36 -14.76 -4.61
C SER A 511 47.86 -14.57 -4.78
N VAL A 512 47.34 -13.42 -4.37
CA VAL A 512 45.94 -13.03 -4.52
C VAL A 512 45.87 -11.67 -5.21
N LEU A 513 45.31 -11.63 -6.41
CA LEU A 513 45.00 -10.42 -7.16
C LEU A 513 43.55 -10.02 -6.87
N LEU A 514 43.35 -8.77 -6.50
CA LEU A 514 42.04 -8.18 -6.25
C LEU A 514 41.83 -7.01 -7.21
N LEU A 515 40.91 -7.19 -8.14
CA LEU A 515 40.40 -6.14 -9.01
C LEU A 515 39.09 -5.63 -8.41
N TYR A 516 38.89 -4.33 -8.36
CA TYR A 516 37.71 -3.72 -7.74
C TYR A 516 37.39 -2.38 -8.41
N THR A 517 36.09 -2.04 -8.42
CA THR A 517 35.60 -0.73 -8.86
C THR A 517 35.69 0.30 -7.74
N ASP A 518 35.62 1.57 -8.10
CA ASP A 518 35.79 2.67 -7.15
C ASP A 518 34.72 2.69 -6.06
N GLY A 519 33.51 2.19 -6.29
CA GLY A 519 32.48 2.06 -5.25
C GLY A 519 32.95 1.31 -3.99
N LEU A 520 33.99 0.46 -4.08
CA LEU A 520 34.56 -0.23 -2.92
C LEU A 520 35.37 0.73 -2.02
N VAL A 521 35.95 1.78 -2.58
CA VAL A 521 36.90 2.68 -1.93
C VAL A 521 36.43 4.14 -1.88
N GLU A 522 35.59 4.59 -2.79
CA GLU A 522 35.14 5.96 -2.90
C GLU A 522 34.12 6.29 -1.80
N ARG A 523 34.39 7.39 -1.09
CA ARG A 523 33.56 7.87 0.02
C ARG A 523 33.57 9.39 0.05
N ARG A 524 32.40 10.00 0.27
CA ARG A 524 32.30 11.47 0.40
C ARG A 524 33.10 12.05 1.56
N ASP A 525 33.18 11.31 2.66
CA ASP A 525 33.76 11.79 3.93
C ASP A 525 35.15 11.19 4.22
N ALA A 526 35.75 10.48 3.27
CA ALA A 526 37.07 9.87 3.46
C ALA A 526 37.92 9.96 2.19
N ASP A 527 39.21 10.13 2.39
CA ASP A 527 40.20 10.09 1.32
C ASP A 527 40.25 8.68 0.68
N ILE A 528 40.30 8.63 -0.66
CA ILE A 528 40.33 7.39 -1.43
C ILE A 528 41.56 6.55 -1.09
N ASP A 529 42.68 7.18 -0.75
CA ASP A 529 43.90 6.48 -0.34
C ASP A 529 43.71 5.75 0.99
N VAL A 530 42.95 6.36 1.92
CA VAL A 530 42.63 5.77 3.22
C VAL A 530 41.70 4.58 3.07
N SER A 531 40.70 4.69 2.18
CA SER A 531 39.81 3.57 1.88
C SER A 531 40.54 2.44 1.16
N THR A 532 41.42 2.75 0.21
CA THR A 532 42.27 1.76 -0.49
C THR A 532 43.18 1.03 0.49
N ALA A 533 43.82 1.75 1.43
CA ALA A 533 44.63 1.16 2.49
C ALA A 533 43.81 0.23 3.41
N ARG A 534 42.53 0.55 3.66
CA ARG A 534 41.62 -0.29 4.43
C ARG A 534 41.31 -1.59 3.67
N THR A 535 40.98 -1.50 2.38
CA THR A 535 40.78 -2.67 1.51
C THR A 535 42.02 -3.55 1.46
N ALA A 536 43.20 -2.95 1.33
CA ALA A 536 44.48 -3.65 1.38
C ALA A 536 44.70 -4.36 2.73
N ALA A 537 44.32 -3.74 3.86
CA ALA A 537 44.41 -4.36 5.18
C ALA A 537 43.45 -5.56 5.35
N VAL A 538 42.25 -5.49 4.77
CA VAL A 538 41.32 -6.63 4.73
C VAL A 538 41.90 -7.77 3.90
N LEU A 539 42.41 -7.47 2.69
CA LEU A 539 43.10 -8.44 1.85
C LEU A 539 44.27 -9.09 2.59
N ALA A 540 45.13 -8.30 3.24
CA ALA A 540 46.27 -8.83 4.00
C ALA A 540 45.86 -9.79 5.12
N ARG A 541 44.74 -9.51 5.80
CA ARG A 541 44.24 -10.33 6.92
C ARG A 541 43.54 -11.60 6.46
N HIS A 542 42.90 -11.59 5.29
CA HIS A 542 42.09 -12.69 4.77
C HIS A 542 42.74 -13.40 3.58
N HIS A 543 43.99 -13.05 3.24
CA HIS A 543 44.69 -13.58 2.06
C HIS A 543 44.81 -15.11 2.05
N ASP A 544 44.78 -15.78 3.19
CA ASP A 544 44.92 -17.25 3.32
C ASP A 544 43.58 -17.99 3.45
N ARG A 545 42.47 -17.26 3.53
CA ARG A 545 41.12 -17.83 3.62
C ARG A 545 40.52 -18.13 2.25
N PRO A 546 39.50 -19.01 2.16
CA PRO A 546 38.70 -19.15 0.94
C PRO A 546 38.23 -17.79 0.42
N LEU A 547 38.33 -17.57 -0.89
CA LEU A 547 37.99 -16.29 -1.52
C LEU A 547 36.58 -15.78 -1.18
N PRO A 548 35.53 -16.63 -1.07
CA PRO A 548 34.22 -16.16 -0.63
C PRO A 548 34.23 -15.47 0.75
N LEU A 549 35.07 -15.92 1.70
CA LEU A 549 35.18 -15.29 3.02
C LEU A 549 35.98 -13.98 3.01
N LEU A 550 36.85 -13.79 2.00
CA LEU A 550 37.49 -12.50 1.75
C LEU A 550 36.46 -11.51 1.22
N LEU A 551 35.64 -11.92 0.25
CA LEU A 551 34.58 -11.08 -0.32
C LEU A 551 33.50 -10.73 0.71
N GLU A 552 33.11 -11.68 1.56
CA GLU A 552 32.20 -11.44 2.68
C GLU A 552 32.75 -10.37 3.63
N ALA A 553 34.03 -10.49 4.04
CA ALA A 553 34.68 -9.50 4.90
C ALA A 553 34.79 -8.10 4.26
N LEU A 554 34.93 -8.02 2.93
CA LEU A 554 34.87 -6.75 2.21
C LEU A 554 33.44 -6.16 2.23
N SER A 555 32.42 -6.99 2.02
CA SER A 555 31.01 -6.58 2.04
C SER A 555 30.54 -6.10 3.43
N GLU A 556 30.95 -6.78 4.50
CA GLU A 556 30.64 -6.37 5.88
C GLU A 556 31.19 -4.97 6.20
N GLY A 557 32.35 -4.61 5.64
CA GLY A 557 32.94 -3.28 5.78
C GLY A 557 32.14 -2.14 5.13
N LEU A 558 31.16 -2.48 4.28
CA LEU A 558 30.27 -1.57 3.57
C LEU A 558 28.87 -1.48 4.20
N ALA A 559 28.45 -2.47 5.00
CA ALA A 559 27.07 -2.65 5.47
C ALA A 559 26.48 -1.47 6.26
N ASP A 560 27.31 -0.68 6.96
CA ASP A 560 26.85 0.46 7.78
C ASP A 560 26.74 1.79 7.00
N ILE A 561 27.03 1.80 5.69
CA ILE A 561 27.11 3.03 4.89
C ILE A 561 26.15 2.94 3.70
N PRO A 562 25.29 3.96 3.48
CA PRO A 562 24.45 4.01 2.29
C PRO A 562 25.31 3.98 1.03
N GLN A 563 25.27 2.85 0.33
CA GLN A 563 26.04 2.62 -0.88
C GLN A 563 25.41 3.42 -2.03
N ARG A 564 26.15 4.39 -2.56
CA ARG A 564 25.65 5.31 -3.61
C ARG A 564 26.04 4.87 -5.02
N ASP A 565 27.00 3.97 -5.11
CA ASP A 565 27.48 3.43 -6.36
C ASP A 565 27.54 1.90 -6.27
N ASP A 566 27.55 1.27 -7.43
CA ASP A 566 27.74 -0.17 -7.52
C ASP A 566 29.14 -0.57 -7.04
N VAL A 567 29.29 -1.84 -6.65
CA VAL A 567 30.59 -2.42 -6.31
C VAL A 567 30.72 -3.73 -7.06
N ALA A 568 31.68 -3.79 -7.96
CA ALA A 568 32.19 -5.04 -8.50
C ALA A 568 33.58 -5.34 -7.92
N VAL A 569 33.79 -6.60 -7.53
CA VAL A 569 35.09 -7.11 -7.08
C VAL A 569 35.34 -8.46 -7.73
N LEU A 570 36.53 -8.64 -8.30
CA LEU A 570 37.01 -9.92 -8.82
C LEU A 570 38.31 -10.29 -8.09
N ALA A 571 38.28 -11.42 -7.39
CA ALA A 571 39.44 -11.97 -6.70
C ALA A 571 39.96 -13.20 -7.44
N VAL A 572 41.28 -13.24 -7.71
CA VAL A 572 41.96 -14.36 -8.36
C VAL A 572 43.14 -14.79 -7.50
N ARG A 573 43.15 -16.06 -7.12
CA ARG A 573 44.22 -16.68 -6.31
C ARG A 573 44.97 -17.70 -7.14
N VAL A 574 46.29 -17.59 -7.14
CA VAL A 574 47.15 -18.63 -7.72
C VAL A 574 47.26 -19.80 -6.74
N THR A 575 46.75 -20.96 -7.14
CA THR A 575 46.88 -22.20 -6.36
C THR A 575 48.16 -22.94 -6.75
N ARG A 576 48.61 -23.89 -5.91
CA ARG A 576 49.68 -24.80 -6.32
C ARG A 576 49.10 -25.76 -7.36
N THR A 577 49.62 -25.74 -8.57
CA THR A 577 49.30 -26.73 -9.59
C THR A 577 49.76 -28.10 -9.08
N GLU A 578 48.84 -28.99 -8.73
CA GLU A 578 49.16 -30.42 -8.68
C GLU A 578 49.36 -30.86 -10.14
N LEU A 579 50.62 -31.08 -10.52
CA LEU A 579 50.98 -31.63 -11.83
C LEU A 579 50.60 -33.10 -11.95
#